data_AF-A0A936MNT1-F1
#
_entry.id   AF-A0A936MNT1-F1
#
_cell.length_a   1.000
_cell.length_b   1.000
_cell.length_c   1.000
_cell.angle_alpha   90.00
_cell.angle_beta   90.00
_cell.angle_gamma   90.00
#
_symmetry.space_group_name_H-M   'P 1'
#
loop_
_entity.id
_entity.type
_entity.pdbx_description
1 polymer ?
#
loop_
_entity_poly.entity_id
_entity_poly.type
_entity_poly.pdbx_seq_one_letter_code
_entity_poly.pdbx_strand_id
1 'polypeptide(L)'
;MGGVDVGGEGGKKKATNAEINMVPFIDLLMCTIAFLLITAVWVTNSRMNADAQVPGPPSPDPPTVVPPEKVLNVHIGETDFGLVWKQGATVVSEVRIPKGSGEGSDIVRYPELAKRIEQEWQQNANHRDPSDKKLDQAILHSDNRTPFKEIVAVLDALYSTRRTVKLQDGDKEMPAFNMTFAAR
;
A
#
# COMPACT_ATOMS: atom_id res chain seq x y z
N MET A 1 -39.73 -8.26 -23.67
CA MET A 1 -40.37 -8.22 -25.01
C MET A 1 -39.69 -7.13 -25.81
N GLY A 2 -38.88 -7.49 -26.79
CA GLY A 2 -38.24 -6.58 -27.73
C GLY A 2 -38.18 -7.28 -29.08
N GLY A 3 -39.16 -7.00 -29.94
CA GLY A 3 -39.22 -7.54 -31.29
C GLY A 3 -38.66 -6.51 -32.27
N VAL A 4 -37.66 -6.92 -33.05
CA VAL A 4 -37.22 -6.20 -34.24
C VAL A 4 -38.05 -6.74 -35.40
N ASP A 5 -38.85 -5.86 -36.00
CA ASP A 5 -39.69 -6.16 -37.16
C ASP A 5 -38.91 -5.79 -38.43
N VAL A 6 -38.59 -6.80 -39.25
CA VAL A 6 -38.06 -6.58 -40.60
C VAL A 6 -39.17 -6.89 -41.59
N GLY A 7 -39.78 -5.81 -42.10
CA GLY A 7 -40.93 -5.85 -42.99
C GLY A 7 -40.77 -6.82 -44.16
N GLY A 8 -41.77 -7.68 -44.34
CA GLY A 8 -41.82 -8.67 -45.40
C GLY A 8 -42.49 -8.13 -46.66
N GLU A 9 -41.71 -7.96 -47.73
CA GLU A 9 -42.23 -7.84 -49.08
C GLU A 9 -41.71 -9.02 -49.93
N GLY A 10 -42.63 -9.89 -50.36
CA GLY A 10 -42.43 -10.80 -51.49
C GLY A 10 -41.76 -12.17 -51.23
N GLY A 11 -42.60 -13.21 -51.13
CA GLY A 11 -42.26 -14.56 -51.64
C GLY A 11 -41.80 -15.60 -50.63
N LYS A 12 -42.68 -16.60 -50.37
CA LYS A 12 -42.40 -18.00 -49.92
C LYS A 12 -41.08 -18.26 -49.16
N LYS A 13 -40.78 -17.49 -48.12
CA LYS A 13 -39.70 -17.80 -47.17
C LYS A 13 -40.30 -17.91 -45.77
N LYS A 14 -40.01 -19.05 -45.14
CA LYS A 14 -40.43 -19.40 -43.78
C LYS A 14 -40.09 -18.23 -42.85
N ALA A 15 -41.04 -17.81 -42.00
CA ALA A 15 -40.85 -16.69 -41.08
C ALA A 15 -39.55 -16.89 -40.27
N THR A 16 -38.59 -15.98 -40.44
CA THR A 16 -37.30 -15.97 -39.74
C THR A 16 -37.40 -15.20 -38.42
N ASN A 17 -38.53 -15.31 -37.73
CA ASN A 17 -38.65 -14.79 -36.37
C ASN A 17 -38.04 -15.85 -35.44
N ALA A 18 -36.83 -15.57 -34.97
CA ALA A 18 -36.16 -16.36 -33.95
C ALA A 18 -36.46 -15.74 -32.58
N GLU A 19 -37.30 -16.40 -31.78
CA GLU A 19 -37.47 -16.05 -30.37
C GLU A 19 -36.21 -16.46 -29.62
N ILE A 20 -35.44 -15.49 -29.13
CA ILE A 20 -34.25 -15.77 -28.31
C ILE A 20 -34.69 -16.27 -26.94
N ASN A 21 -34.17 -17.42 -26.53
CA ASN A 21 -34.31 -17.91 -25.17
C ASN A 21 -33.58 -16.94 -24.23
N MET A 22 -34.34 -16.21 -23.42
CA MET A 22 -33.80 -15.22 -22.48
C MET A 22 -33.07 -15.86 -21.30
N VAL A 23 -33.44 -17.09 -20.91
CA VAL A 23 -32.87 -17.77 -19.74
C VAL A 23 -31.37 -18.04 -19.89
N PRO A 24 -30.87 -18.63 -21.00
CA PRO A 24 -29.42 -18.80 -21.20
C PRO A 24 -28.65 -17.48 -21.38
N PHE A 25 -29.31 -16.45 -21.94
CA PHE A 25 -28.66 -15.15 -22.16
C PHE A 25 -28.42 -14.40 -20.85
N ILE A 26 -29.37 -14.51 -19.91
CA ILE A 26 -29.23 -13.94 -18.56
C ILE A 26 -28.10 -14.63 -17.80
N ASP A 27 -27.96 -15.96 -17.92
CA ASP A 27 -26.88 -16.72 -17.28
C ASP A 27 -25.50 -16.29 -17.80
N LEU A 28 -25.37 -16.12 -19.13
CA LEU A 28 -24.15 -15.59 -19.76
C LEU A 28 -23.80 -14.18 -19.26
N LEU A 29 -24.79 -13.29 -19.16
CA LEU A 29 -24.58 -11.92 -18.66
C LEU A 29 -24.24 -11.89 -17.17
N MET A 30 -24.87 -12.74 -16.35
CA MET A 30 -24.57 -12.84 -14.93
C MET A 30 -23.14 -13.35 -14.69
N CYS A 31 -22.71 -14.36 -15.45
CA CYS A 31 -21.35 -14.90 -15.38
C CYS A 31 -20.29 -13.85 -15.75
N THR A 32 -20.53 -13.04 -16.80
CA THR A 32 -19.60 -11.98 -17.21
C THR A 32 -19.53 -10.84 -16.20
N ILE A 33 -20.65 -10.45 -15.58
CA ILE A 33 -20.67 -9.45 -14.50
C ILE A 33 -19.90 -9.96 -13.27
N ALA A 34 -20.11 -11.22 -12.87
CA ALA A 34 -19.37 -11.82 -11.75
C ALA A 34 -17.85 -11.82 -12.00
N PHE A 35 -17.42 -12.14 -13.22
CA PHE A 35 -16.02 -12.11 -13.61
C PHE A 35 -15.42 -10.69 -13.54
N LEU A 36 -16.14 -9.68 -14.03
CA LEU A 36 -15.70 -8.27 -13.97
C LEU A 36 -15.61 -7.76 -12.52
N LEU A 37 -16.53 -8.17 -11.64
CA LEU A 37 -16.49 -7.77 -10.22
C LEU A 37 -15.33 -8.43 -9.47
N ILE A 38 -15.04 -9.70 -9.72
CA ILE A 38 -13.89 -10.39 -9.12
C ILE A 38 -12.60 -9.67 -9.55
N THR A 39 -12.39 -9.46 -10.85
CA THR A 39 -11.17 -8.82 -11.36
C THR A 39 -11.02 -7.36 -10.95
N ALA A 40 -12.11 -6.61 -10.79
CA ALA A 40 -12.06 -5.22 -10.31
C ALA A 40 -11.56 -5.11 -8.85
N VAL A 41 -11.92 -6.05 -7.98
CA VAL A 41 -11.43 -6.08 -6.57
C VAL A 41 -9.92 -6.29 -6.53
N TRP A 42 -9.37 -7.11 -7.43
CA TRP A 42 -7.93 -7.36 -7.50
C TRP A 42 -7.12 -6.14 -7.95
N VAL A 43 -7.69 -5.21 -8.73
CA VAL A 43 -6.99 -3.97 -9.13
C VAL A 43 -6.78 -3.02 -7.93
N THR A 44 -7.64 -3.10 -6.91
CA THR A 44 -7.60 -2.15 -5.78
C THR A 44 -6.57 -2.55 -4.71
N ASN A 45 -6.22 -3.84 -4.61
CA ASN A 45 -5.27 -4.34 -3.60
C ASN A 45 -3.79 -4.09 -3.99
N SER A 46 -3.49 -3.81 -5.26
CA SER A 46 -2.11 -3.71 -5.77
C SER A 46 -1.43 -2.35 -5.61
N ARG A 47 -1.93 -1.45 -4.75
CA ARG A 47 -1.35 -0.10 -4.57
C ARG A 47 -0.57 0.08 -3.27
N MET A 48 0.13 -0.95 -2.80
CA MET A 48 1.33 -0.67 -2.02
C MET A 48 2.33 0.00 -2.96
N ASN A 49 2.72 1.25 -2.67
CA ASN A 49 3.79 1.92 -3.39
C ASN A 49 5.11 1.19 -3.07
N ALA A 50 5.44 0.22 -3.90
CA ALA A 50 6.71 -0.50 -3.89
C ALA A 50 7.67 0.16 -4.89
N ASP A 51 7.85 1.49 -4.81
CA ASP A 51 8.93 2.16 -5.49
C ASP A 51 10.25 1.65 -4.91
N ALA A 52 10.91 0.73 -5.64
CA ALA A 52 12.31 0.45 -5.43
C ALA A 52 13.06 1.74 -5.74
N GLN A 53 13.81 2.25 -4.76
CA GLN A 53 14.65 3.44 -4.94
C GLN A 53 15.86 3.07 -5.82
N VAL A 54 15.61 2.84 -7.11
CA VAL A 54 16.66 2.62 -8.12
C VAL A 54 17.25 3.98 -8.49
N PRO A 55 18.58 4.13 -8.48
CA PRO A 55 19.23 5.35 -8.96
C PRO A 55 18.75 5.66 -10.39
N GLY A 56 18.20 6.86 -10.58
CA GLY A 56 17.74 7.33 -11.89
C GLY A 56 18.89 7.54 -12.88
N PRO A 57 18.60 7.75 -14.17
CA PRO A 57 19.60 8.11 -15.16
C PRO A 57 20.35 9.38 -14.71
N PRO A 58 21.68 9.47 -14.94
CA PRO A 58 22.45 10.63 -14.51
C PRO A 58 21.93 11.90 -15.20
N SER A 59 21.51 12.87 -14.40
CA SER A 59 21.16 14.21 -14.89
C SER A 59 22.42 14.95 -15.37
N PRO A 60 22.32 15.79 -16.41
CA PRO A 60 23.44 16.57 -16.95
C PRO A 60 23.84 17.78 -16.08
N ASP A 61 23.05 18.12 -15.05
CA ASP A 61 23.37 19.18 -14.10
C ASP A 61 24.37 18.70 -13.04
N PRO A 62 25.31 19.55 -12.57
CA PRO A 62 26.20 19.20 -11.47
C PRO A 62 25.36 18.75 -10.27
N PRO A 63 25.66 17.59 -9.66
CA PRO A 63 24.86 17.07 -8.56
C PRO A 63 24.86 18.12 -7.45
N THR A 64 23.70 18.72 -7.19
CA THR A 64 23.52 19.47 -5.96
C THR A 64 23.73 18.45 -4.85
N VAL A 65 24.80 18.60 -4.06
CA VAL A 65 25.09 17.70 -2.93
C VAL A 65 24.06 17.98 -1.86
N VAL A 66 22.85 17.46 -2.04
CA VAL A 66 21.82 17.47 -1.01
C VAL A 66 22.29 16.47 0.04
N PRO A 67 22.48 16.89 1.31
CA PRO A 67 22.83 15.95 2.36
C PRO A 67 21.75 14.86 2.40
N PRO A 68 22.13 13.57 2.45
CA PRO A 68 21.15 12.51 2.47
C PRO A 68 20.24 12.69 3.69
N GLU A 69 18.93 12.57 3.48
CA GLU A 69 17.94 12.64 4.55
C GLU A 69 18.02 11.39 5.42
N LYS A 70 17.62 11.50 6.68
CA LYS A 70 17.52 10.33 7.57
C LYS A 70 16.33 9.47 7.16
N VAL A 71 16.56 8.17 7.00
CA VAL A 71 15.55 7.17 6.62
C VAL A 71 15.48 6.11 7.71
N LEU A 72 14.27 5.77 8.14
CA LEU A 72 14.03 4.68 9.08
C LEU A 72 14.01 3.35 8.32
N ASN A 73 14.85 2.40 8.69
CA ASN A 73 14.81 1.02 8.19
C ASN A 73 14.25 0.14 9.29
N VAL A 74 13.13 -0.54 9.01
CA VAL A 74 12.47 -1.45 9.93
C VAL A 74 12.77 -2.88 9.48
N HIS A 75 13.50 -3.64 10.29
CA HIS A 75 13.82 -5.04 10.04
C HIS A 75 12.90 -5.94 10.86
N ILE A 76 12.19 -6.84 10.21
CA ILE A 76 11.41 -7.89 10.88
C ILE A 76 12.31 -9.12 11.02
N GLY A 77 12.84 -9.36 12.22
CA GLY A 77 13.55 -10.60 12.57
C GLY A 77 12.59 -11.67 13.10
N GLU A 78 13.09 -12.87 13.39
CA GLU A 78 12.25 -13.95 13.95
C GLU A 78 11.80 -13.65 15.38
N THR A 79 12.69 -13.08 16.20
CA THR A 79 12.48 -12.85 17.64
C THR A 79 12.36 -11.38 18.02
N ASP A 80 12.80 -10.47 17.16
CA ASP A 80 12.85 -9.05 17.44
C ASP A 80 12.61 -8.21 16.18
N PHE A 81 12.32 -6.92 16.41
CA PHE A 81 12.25 -5.88 15.40
C PHE A 81 13.47 -4.97 15.53
N GLY A 82 14.19 -4.74 14.44
CA GLY A 82 15.29 -3.78 14.38
C GLY A 82 14.84 -2.46 13.75
N LEU A 83 14.83 -1.37 14.51
CA LEU A 83 14.64 -0.01 14.01
C LEU A 83 16.00 0.64 13.79
N VAL A 84 16.36 0.93 12.54
CA VAL A 84 17.67 1.47 12.17
C VAL A 84 17.49 2.78 11.39
N TRP A 85 17.78 3.91 12.02
CA TRP A 85 17.86 5.19 11.33
C TRP A 85 19.19 5.30 10.59
N LYS A 86 19.12 5.59 9.30
CA LYS A 86 20.31 5.78 8.46
C LYS A 86 20.29 7.15 7.80
N GLN A 87 21.44 7.79 7.72
CA GLN A 87 21.65 9.00 6.93
C GLN A 87 22.70 8.67 5.86
N GLY A 88 22.24 8.39 4.63
CA GLY A 88 23.11 7.83 3.60
C GLY A 88 23.68 6.47 4.03
N ALA A 89 25.01 6.36 4.12
CA ALA A 89 25.70 5.14 4.56
C ALA A 89 25.86 5.02 6.08
N THR A 90 25.56 6.08 6.84
CA THR A 90 25.82 6.14 8.28
C THR A 90 24.59 5.70 9.09
N VAL A 91 24.77 4.80 10.04
CA VAL A 91 23.73 4.46 11.03
C VAL A 91 23.73 5.53 12.12
N VAL A 92 22.60 6.22 12.28
CA VAL A 92 22.40 7.30 13.25
C VAL A 92 21.87 6.75 14.58
N SER A 93 20.94 5.79 14.52
CA SER A 93 20.34 5.14 15.69
C SER A 93 19.97 3.72 15.32
N GLU A 94 20.18 2.77 16.23
CA GLU A 94 19.69 1.41 16.13
C GLU A 94 19.03 1.02 17.46
N VAL A 95 17.81 0.51 17.39
CA VAL A 95 17.05 0.03 18.54
C VAL A 95 16.44 -1.32 18.17
N ARG A 96 16.59 -2.30 19.07
CA ARG A 96 15.97 -3.62 18.92
C ARG A 96 14.85 -3.80 19.93
N ILE A 97 13.73 -4.30 19.45
CA ILE A 97 12.50 -4.45 20.24
C ILE A 97 12.13 -5.93 20.19
N PRO A 98 12.13 -6.64 21.32
CA PRO A 98 11.74 -8.05 21.33
C PRO A 98 10.27 -8.18 20.90
N LYS A 99 9.98 -9.19 20.07
CA LYS A 99 8.60 -9.55 19.74
C LYS A 99 7.93 -10.07 21.01
N GLY A 100 6.91 -9.36 21.49
CA GLY A 100 6.04 -9.86 22.54
C GLY A 100 5.37 -11.16 22.08
N SER A 101 5.28 -12.15 22.96
CA SER A 101 4.52 -13.38 22.72
C SER A 101 3.03 -13.03 22.61
N GLY A 102 2.55 -12.83 21.39
CA GLY A 102 1.14 -12.68 21.09
C GLY A 102 0.46 -14.04 21.25
N GLU A 103 -0.08 -14.32 22.44
CA GLU A 103 -0.96 -15.46 22.65
C GLU A 103 -2.22 -15.33 21.78
N GLY A 104 -2.41 -16.29 20.87
CA GLY A 104 -3.72 -16.85 20.52
C GLY A 104 -4.75 -15.98 19.79
N SER A 105 -4.50 -14.72 19.46
CA SER A 105 -5.45 -13.92 18.67
C SER A 105 -5.13 -13.96 17.18
N ASP A 106 -6.16 -14.17 16.35
CA ASP A 106 -6.07 -14.11 14.88
C ASP A 106 -5.55 -12.76 14.36
N ILE A 107 -5.71 -11.70 15.17
CA ILE A 107 -5.21 -10.35 14.89
C ILE A 107 -3.91 -10.15 15.68
N VAL A 108 -2.79 -10.03 14.95
CA VAL A 108 -1.47 -9.71 15.51
C VAL A 108 -1.33 -8.19 15.59
N ARG A 109 -0.92 -7.65 16.73
CA ARG A 109 -0.62 -6.22 16.92
C ARG A 109 0.60 -6.03 17.80
N TYR A 110 1.38 -4.98 17.51
CA TYR A 110 2.60 -4.66 18.25
C TYR A 110 2.53 -3.24 18.84
N PRO A 111 1.79 -3.02 19.94
CA PRO A 111 1.65 -1.69 20.54
C PRO A 111 2.97 -1.12 21.08
N GLU A 112 3.85 -1.98 21.60
CA GLU A 112 5.17 -1.56 22.07
C GLU A 112 6.08 -1.11 20.93
N LEU A 113 5.96 -1.75 19.76
CA LEU A 113 6.65 -1.32 18.54
C LEU A 113 6.18 0.07 18.11
N ALA A 114 4.86 0.31 18.07
CA ALA A 114 4.28 1.60 17.73
C ALA A 114 4.79 2.73 18.62
N LYS A 115 4.76 2.54 19.94
CA LYS A 115 5.30 3.52 20.91
C LYS A 115 6.78 3.80 20.65
N ARG A 116 7.57 2.77 20.35
CA ARG A 116 9.01 2.95 20.17
C ARG A 116 9.36 3.63 18.85
N ILE A 117 8.61 3.35 17.79
CA ILE A 117 8.68 4.07 16.50
C ILE A 117 8.38 5.55 16.72
N GLU A 118 7.33 5.88 17.47
CA GLU A 118 6.97 7.26 17.78
C GLU A 118 8.11 7.98 18.53
N GLN A 119 8.66 7.35 19.57
CA GLN A 119 9.80 7.91 20.31
C GLN A 119 11.02 8.13 19.42
N GLU A 120 11.34 7.17 18.56
CA GLU A 120 12.44 7.29 17.61
C GLU A 120 12.19 8.40 16.57
N TRP A 121 10.96 8.54 16.08
CA TRP A 121 10.58 9.63 15.18
C TRP A 121 10.74 10.99 15.87
N GLN A 122 10.28 11.12 17.11
CA GLN A 122 10.45 12.34 17.91
C GLN A 122 11.93 12.67 18.21
N GLN A 123 12.86 11.74 18.06
CA GLN A 123 14.30 12.01 18.28
C GLN A 123 15.03 12.26 16.97
N ASN A 124 14.73 11.49 15.93
CA ASN A 124 15.56 11.38 14.73
C ASN A 124 14.92 11.93 13.45
N ALA A 125 13.63 12.23 13.43
CA ALA A 125 12.92 12.72 12.24
C ALA A 125 13.49 14.03 11.70
N ASN A 126 13.49 14.17 10.37
CA ASN A 126 13.90 15.39 9.68
C ASN A 126 12.73 16.36 9.53
N HIS A 127 11.52 15.85 9.32
CA HIS A 127 10.36 16.65 8.92
C HIS A 127 9.33 16.79 10.06
N ARG A 128 9.74 17.46 11.14
CA ARG A 128 8.87 17.72 12.32
C ARG A 128 8.14 19.06 12.27
N ASP A 129 8.61 20.01 11.45
CA ASP A 129 7.96 21.31 11.34
C ASP A 129 6.55 21.13 10.73
N PRO A 130 5.49 21.64 11.38
CA PRO A 130 4.13 21.57 10.83
C PRO A 130 3.98 22.22 9.45
N SER A 131 4.88 23.11 9.07
CA SER A 131 4.90 23.77 7.74
C SER A 131 5.51 22.88 6.66
N ASP A 132 6.25 21.83 7.06
CA ASP A 132 6.90 20.89 6.15
C ASP A 132 5.92 19.83 5.67
N LYS A 133 5.66 19.85 4.37
CA LYS A 133 4.73 18.92 3.72
C LYS A 133 5.38 17.58 3.40
N LYS A 134 6.71 17.47 3.47
CA LYS A 134 7.46 16.26 3.09
C LYS A 134 7.43 15.25 4.23
N LEU A 135 7.16 13.98 3.92
CA LEU A 135 7.10 12.89 4.89
C LEU A 135 8.50 12.30 5.08
N ASP A 136 8.80 11.83 6.30
CA ASP A 136 10.00 11.02 6.52
C ASP A 136 9.82 9.65 5.84
N GLN A 137 10.92 9.05 5.39
CA GLN A 137 10.87 7.76 4.70
C GLN A 137 11.08 6.60 5.69
N ALA A 138 10.22 5.59 5.60
CA ALA A 138 10.35 4.33 6.32
C ALA A 138 10.42 3.15 5.33
N ILE A 139 11.50 2.38 5.37
CA ILE A 139 11.71 1.19 4.55
C ILE A 139 11.50 -0.04 5.41
N LEU A 140 10.52 -0.87 5.05
CA LEU A 140 10.25 -2.13 5.71
C LEU A 140 11.00 -3.27 5.03
N HIS A 141 11.86 -3.94 5.77
CA HIS A 141 12.61 -5.12 5.36
C HIS A 141 12.04 -6.36 6.06
N SER A 142 11.59 -7.33 5.26
CA SER A 142 11.10 -8.62 5.76
C SER A 142 11.74 -9.78 5.00
N ASP A 143 11.93 -10.90 5.68
CA ASP A 143 12.27 -12.18 5.03
C ASP A 143 11.03 -12.75 4.32
N ASN A 144 11.23 -13.49 3.23
CA ASN A 144 10.21 -14.26 2.51
C ASN A 144 9.40 -15.23 3.40
N ARG A 145 9.95 -15.63 4.55
CA ARG A 145 9.27 -16.51 5.51
C ARG A 145 8.35 -15.77 6.47
N THR A 146 8.39 -14.44 6.49
CA THR A 146 7.60 -13.61 7.40
C THR A 146 6.11 -13.76 7.08
N PRO A 147 5.26 -14.16 8.04
CA PRO A 147 3.82 -14.25 7.80
C PRO A 147 3.24 -12.89 7.44
N PHE A 148 2.34 -12.85 6.45
CA PHE A 148 1.72 -11.60 5.99
C PHE A 148 1.03 -10.82 7.12
N LYS A 149 0.41 -11.53 8.08
CA LYS A 149 -0.20 -10.91 9.27
C LYS A 149 0.78 -10.11 10.12
N GLU A 150 2.05 -10.51 10.17
CA GLU A 150 3.08 -9.77 10.89
C GLU A 150 3.49 -8.50 10.14
N ILE A 151 3.60 -8.59 8.81
CA ILE A 151 3.88 -7.42 7.95
C ILE A 151 2.79 -6.37 8.14
N VAL A 152 1.52 -6.77 8.10
CA VAL A 152 0.38 -5.87 8.34
C VAL A 152 0.45 -5.26 9.73
N ALA A 153 0.73 -6.05 10.77
CA ALA A 153 0.84 -5.55 12.14
C ALA A 153 1.97 -4.51 12.32
N VAL A 154 3.08 -4.66 11.59
CA VAL A 154 4.18 -3.68 11.58
C VAL A 154 3.81 -2.43 10.78
N LEU A 155 3.13 -2.58 9.65
CA LEU A 155 2.61 -1.44 8.87
C LEU A 155 1.61 -0.62 9.70
N ASP A 156 0.71 -1.27 10.44
CA ASP A 156 -0.22 -0.62 11.36
C ASP A 156 0.53 0.17 12.44
N ALA A 157 1.62 -0.38 12.99
CA ALA A 157 2.46 0.29 13.98
C ALA A 157 3.23 1.50 13.41
N LEU A 158 3.59 1.48 12.13
CA LEU A 158 4.17 2.64 11.43
C LEU A 158 3.11 3.71 11.17
N TYR A 159 1.92 3.30 10.69
CA TYR A 159 0.80 4.20 10.41
C TYR A 159 0.22 4.89 11.66
N SER A 160 0.38 4.28 12.85
CA SER A 160 -0.06 4.91 14.09
C SER A 160 0.75 6.16 14.45
N THR A 161 1.97 6.30 13.93
CA THR A 161 2.78 7.49 14.16
C THR A 161 2.28 8.62 13.28
N ARG A 162 1.67 9.64 13.88
CA ARG A 162 1.06 10.78 13.20
C ARG A 162 1.76 12.08 13.54
N ARG A 163 1.61 13.05 12.65
CA ARG A 163 2.08 14.42 12.81
C ARG A 163 1.02 15.42 12.36
N THR A 164 1.04 16.60 12.98
CA THR A 164 0.18 17.72 12.58
C THR A 164 0.88 18.51 11.48
N VAL A 165 0.20 18.70 10.35
CA VAL A 165 0.69 19.51 9.22
C VAL A 165 -0.29 20.65 8.97
N LYS A 166 0.23 21.87 8.82
CA LYS A 166 -0.54 23.05 8.46
C LYS A 166 -0.81 23.05 6.97
N LEU A 167 -2.08 22.85 6.60
CA LEU A 167 -2.55 22.97 5.22
C LEU A 167 -3.31 24.28 5.03
N GLN A 168 -3.56 24.66 3.77
CA GLN A 168 -4.32 25.87 3.45
C GLN A 168 -5.76 25.83 4.01
N ASP A 169 -6.32 24.63 4.19
CA ASP A 169 -7.65 24.38 4.77
C ASP A 169 -7.63 24.16 6.31
N GLY A 170 -6.48 24.35 6.96
CA GLY A 170 -6.30 24.17 8.41
C GLY A 170 -5.35 23.04 8.80
N ASP A 171 -5.16 22.89 10.11
CA ASP A 171 -4.25 21.90 10.70
C ASP A 171 -4.86 20.49 10.55
N LYS A 172 -4.09 19.56 9.96
CA LYS A 172 -4.54 18.18 9.73
C LYS A 172 -3.52 17.18 10.28
N GLU A 173 -4.01 16.16 10.97
CA GLU A 173 -3.20 14.99 11.31
C GLU A 173 -2.98 14.11 10.08
N MET A 174 -1.72 13.83 9.78
CA MET A 174 -1.32 12.92 8.71
C MET A 174 -0.31 11.90 9.25
N PRO A 175 -0.16 10.73 8.61
CA PRO A 175 0.93 9.81 8.92
C PRO A 175 2.28 10.54 8.86
N ALA A 176 3.20 10.18 9.75
CA ALA A 176 4.53 10.79 9.78
C ALA A 176 5.44 10.26 8.66
N PHE A 177 5.18 9.04 8.21
CA PHE A 177 6.03 8.30 7.28
C PHE A 177 5.38 8.10 5.92
N ASN A 178 6.20 8.18 4.88
CA ASN A 178 5.98 7.48 3.62
C ASN A 178 6.64 6.09 3.73
N MET A 179 5.91 5.03 3.40
CA MET A 179 6.36 3.66 3.61
C MET A 179 6.68 2.99 2.28
N THR A 180 7.89 2.45 2.18
CA THR A 180 8.32 1.59 1.07
C THR A 180 8.59 0.19 1.59
N PHE A 181 8.13 -0.81 0.86
CA PHE A 181 8.41 -2.21 1.18
C PHE A 181 9.59 -2.72 0.36
N ALA A 182 10.57 -3.32 1.03
CA ALA A 182 11.71 -3.97 0.42
C ALA A 182 11.73 -5.45 0.81
N ALA A 183 11.35 -6.31 -0.11
CA ALA A 183 11.53 -7.75 0.03
C ALA A 183 12.97 -8.14 -0.35
N ARG A 184 13.55 -9.07 0.39
CA ARG A 184 14.82 -9.73 0.05
C ARG A 184 14.63 -11.23 -0.09
#